data_AF-A0A9W6DTB8-F1
#
_entry.id   AF-A0A9W6DTB8-F1
#
_cell.length_a   1.000
_cell.length_b   1.000
_cell.length_c   1.000
_cell.angle_alpha   90.00
_cell.angle_beta   90.00
_cell.angle_gamma   90.00
#
_symmetry.space_group_name_H-M   'P 1'
#
loop_
_entity.id
_entity.type
_entity.pdbx_description
1 polymer ?
#
loop_
_entity_poly.entity_id
_entity_poly.type
_entity_poly.pdbx_seq_one_letter_code
_entity_poly.pdbx_strand_id
1 'polypeptide(L)'
;LVNDLVNSYLENSRTIILAVVPASSDVDTQSIIQRARRFDKDGLRTVGIITKPDLINDGTEGRVAKLANNADKTKLKLGFFLLKNPRPIDLEKGITMVERRKMEADFFANQPWNKLGLDPSRVGIDNLRVFMQDLLDRHIERELPKV
;
A
#
# COMPACT_ATOMS: atom_id res chain seq x y z
N LEU A 1 7.30 -2.00 24.71
CA LEU A 1 8.47 -2.37 23.88
C LEU A 1 8.21 -2.24 22.37
N VAL A 2 7.36 -3.08 21.74
CA VAL A 2 7.12 -2.99 20.27
C VAL A 2 6.45 -1.67 19.89
N ASN A 3 5.48 -1.21 20.68
CA ASN A 3 4.83 0.07 20.43
C ASN A 3 5.80 1.25 20.60
N ASP A 4 6.67 1.25 21.59
CA ASP A 4 7.58 2.36 21.82
C ASP A 4 8.61 2.48 20.70
N LEU A 5 9.14 1.34 20.24
CA LEU A 5 10.03 1.28 19.09
C LEU A 5 9.34 1.82 17.83
N VAL A 6 8.13 1.33 17.51
CA VAL A 6 7.41 1.83 16.34
C VAL A 6 7.10 3.33 16.47
N ASN A 7 6.76 3.83 17.67
CA ASN A 7 6.54 5.27 17.88
C ASN A 7 7.82 6.06 17.59
N SER A 8 8.98 5.61 18.07
CA SER A 8 10.25 6.31 17.81
C SER A 8 10.58 6.43 16.31
N TYR A 9 10.23 5.43 15.50
CA TYR A 9 10.38 5.52 14.05
C TYR A 9 9.32 6.43 13.41
N LEU A 10 8.08 6.39 13.90
CA LEU A 10 7.01 7.24 13.38
C LEU A 10 7.22 8.72 13.73
N GLU A 11 7.80 9.03 14.89
CA GLU A 11 8.11 10.41 15.33
C GLU A 11 9.16 11.09 14.44
N ASN A 12 10.09 10.33 13.87
CA ASN A 12 11.10 10.87 12.98
C ASN A 12 10.45 11.38 11.68
N SER A 13 10.53 12.70 11.43
CA SER A 13 9.99 13.33 10.23
C SER A 13 10.64 12.84 8.94
N ARG A 14 11.85 12.26 9.04
CA ARG A 14 12.63 11.68 7.92
C ARG A 14 12.20 10.25 7.55
N THR A 15 11.22 9.69 8.25
CA THR A 15 10.72 8.34 7.97
C THR A 15 9.47 8.40 7.12
N ILE A 16 9.52 7.77 5.94
CA ILE A 16 8.33 7.47 5.14
C ILE A 16 7.58 6.31 5.79
N ILE A 17 6.27 6.48 5.98
CA ILE A 17 5.39 5.52 6.62
C ILE A 17 4.67 4.72 5.54
N LEU A 18 4.88 3.40 5.53
CA LEU A 18 4.13 2.46 4.71
C LEU A 18 3.07 1.78 5.58
N ALA A 19 1.82 2.22 5.46
CA ALA A 19 0.69 1.64 6.17
C ALA A 19 0.16 0.43 5.40
N VAL A 20 0.72 -0.75 5.70
CA VAL A 20 0.36 -2.01 5.04
C VAL A 20 -0.88 -2.62 5.69
N VAL A 21 -1.91 -2.89 4.88
CA VAL A 21 -3.20 -3.42 5.31
C VAL A 21 -3.59 -4.61 4.42
N PRO A 22 -4.06 -5.75 4.97
CA PRO A 22 -4.67 -6.81 4.16
C PRO A 22 -6.03 -6.35 3.62
N ALA A 23 -6.36 -6.74 2.39
CA ALA A 23 -7.64 -6.42 1.73
C ALA A 23 -8.85 -6.99 2.47
N SER A 24 -8.68 -8.12 3.16
CA SER A 24 -9.73 -8.76 3.97
C SER A 24 -10.07 -8.00 5.25
N SER A 25 -9.22 -7.06 5.67
CA SER A 25 -9.43 -6.27 6.88
C SER A 25 -10.24 -5.01 6.60
N ASP A 26 -10.93 -4.50 7.61
CA ASP A 26 -11.47 -3.15 7.59
C ASP A 26 -10.39 -2.15 7.96
N VAL A 27 -10.07 -1.28 7.01
CA VAL A 27 -9.03 -0.24 7.17
C VAL A 27 -9.31 0.68 8.35
N ASP A 28 -10.58 0.98 8.62
CA ASP A 28 -10.99 1.84 9.72
C ASP A 28 -10.64 1.25 11.10
N THR A 29 -10.58 -0.08 11.19
CA THR A 29 -10.22 -0.81 12.43
C THR A 29 -8.71 -0.93 12.63
N GLN A 30 -7.91 -0.62 11.61
CA GLN A 30 -6.47 -0.81 11.67
C GLN A 30 -5.78 0.32 12.45
N SER A 31 -5.14 -0.06 13.55
CA SER A 31 -4.38 0.85 14.41
C SER A 31 -3.28 1.60 13.67
N ILE A 32 -2.72 1.03 12.59
CA ILE A 32 -1.59 1.63 11.87
C ILE A 32 -1.95 2.93 11.14
N ILE A 33 -3.12 3.01 10.50
CA ILE A 33 -3.52 4.22 9.77
C ILE A 33 -3.87 5.35 10.75
N GLN A 34 -4.60 5.01 11.82
CA GLN A 34 -4.89 5.97 12.88
C GLN A 34 -3.62 6.47 13.56
N ARG A 35 -2.66 5.58 13.80
CA ARG A 35 -1.37 5.91 14.39
C ARG A 35 -0.51 6.74 13.46
N ALA A 36 -0.44 6.41 12.17
CA ALA A 36 0.27 7.20 11.18
C ALA A 36 -0.27 8.63 11.12
N ARG A 37 -1.59 8.82 11.14
CA ARG A 37 -2.22 10.16 11.20
C ARG A 37 -1.83 10.99 12.42
N ARG A 38 -1.46 10.36 13.55
CA ARG A 38 -0.99 11.09 14.75
C ARG A 38 0.38 11.73 14.52
N PHE A 39 1.26 11.05 13.78
CA PHE A 39 2.64 11.47 13.53
C PHE A 39 2.84 12.15 12.15
N ASP A 40 1.89 12.02 11.24
CA ASP A 40 1.87 12.63 9.90
C ASP A 40 0.52 13.31 9.64
N LYS A 41 0.26 14.39 10.37
CA LYS A 41 -1.02 15.13 10.32
C LYS A 41 -1.32 15.69 8.93
N ASP A 42 -0.28 16.13 8.22
CA ASP A 42 -0.40 16.68 6.86
C ASP A 42 -0.48 15.59 5.78
N GLY A 43 -0.27 14.32 6.16
CA GLY A 43 -0.30 13.16 5.26
C GLY A 43 0.80 13.18 4.19
N LEU A 44 1.92 13.84 4.45
CA LEU A 44 2.96 14.10 3.44
C LEU A 44 3.97 12.96 3.28
N ARG A 45 3.93 11.96 4.16
CA ARG A 45 4.89 10.85 4.17
C ARG A 45 4.23 9.50 4.47
N THR A 46 2.90 9.42 4.49
CA THR A 46 2.15 8.18 4.72
C THR A 46 1.51 7.67 3.43
N VAL A 47 1.90 6.47 3.02
CA VAL A 47 1.35 5.76 1.85
C VAL A 47 0.63 4.51 2.33
N GLY A 48 -0.59 4.28 1.83
CA GLY A 48 -1.34 3.06 2.14
C GLY A 48 -1.01 1.94 1.16
N ILE A 49 -0.79 0.73 1.66
CA ILE A 49 -0.50 -0.44 0.82
C ILE A 49 -1.51 -1.54 1.15
N ILE A 50 -2.37 -1.87 0.19
CA ILE A 50 -3.36 -2.93 0.31
C ILE A 50 -2.77 -4.22 -0.27
N THR A 51 -2.78 -5.28 0.52
CA THR A 51 -2.16 -6.58 0.17
C THR A 51 -3.15 -7.73 0.30
N LYS A 52 -2.77 -8.90 -0.23
CA LYS A 52 -3.58 -10.13 -0.16
C LYS A 52 -5.03 -9.97 -0.70
N PRO A 53 -5.22 -9.34 -1.88
CA PRO A 53 -6.54 -9.21 -2.51
C PRO A 53 -7.14 -10.57 -2.90
N ASP A 54 -6.33 -11.62 -2.94
CA ASP A 54 -6.74 -13.00 -3.21
C ASP A 54 -7.41 -13.72 -2.03
N LEU A 55 -7.38 -13.13 -0.84
CA LEU A 55 -7.93 -13.73 0.39
C LEU A 55 -9.24 -13.06 0.87
N ILE A 56 -9.91 -12.31 -0.01
CA ILE A 56 -11.18 -11.66 0.33
C ILE A 56 -12.36 -12.52 -0.11
N ASN A 57 -13.51 -12.31 0.54
CA ASN A 57 -14.73 -12.99 0.14
C ASN A 57 -15.26 -12.43 -1.18
N ASP A 58 -15.75 -13.30 -2.05
CA ASP A 58 -16.38 -12.93 -3.31
C ASP A 58 -17.47 -11.87 -3.09
N GLY A 59 -17.48 -10.85 -3.94
CA GLY A 59 -18.41 -9.72 -3.86
C GLY A 59 -17.93 -8.57 -2.96
N THR A 60 -16.81 -8.71 -2.25
CA THR A 60 -16.23 -7.62 -1.44
C THR A 60 -15.17 -6.79 -2.16
N GLU A 61 -14.81 -7.15 -3.39
CA GLU A 61 -13.75 -6.52 -4.18
C GLU A 61 -14.07 -5.04 -4.46
N GLY A 62 -15.35 -4.70 -4.65
CA GLY A 62 -15.78 -3.32 -4.84
C GLY A 62 -15.46 -2.40 -3.65
N ARG A 63 -15.50 -2.92 -2.42
CA ARG A 63 -15.06 -2.17 -1.22
C ARG A 63 -13.55 -1.92 -1.28
N VAL A 64 -12.78 -2.94 -1.63
CA VAL A 64 -11.31 -2.84 -1.75
C VAL A 64 -10.92 -1.87 -2.88
N ALA A 65 -11.63 -1.90 -4.01
CA ALA A 65 -11.39 -0.98 -5.12
C ALA A 65 -11.69 0.48 -4.75
N LYS A 66 -12.76 0.75 -4.00
CA LYS A 66 -13.05 2.10 -3.48
C LYS A 66 -11.92 2.62 -2.58
N LEU A 67 -11.40 1.77 -1.70
CA LEU A 67 -10.26 2.11 -0.85
C LEU A 67 -8.99 2.36 -1.67
N ALA A 68 -8.68 1.48 -2.64
CA ALA A 68 -7.53 1.64 -3.54
C ALA A 68 -7.60 2.96 -4.34
N ASN A 69 -8.79 3.33 -4.80
CA ASN A 69 -9.06 4.59 -5.48
C ASN A 69 -9.17 5.80 -4.52
N ASN A 70 -8.85 5.63 -3.23
CA ASN A 70 -8.91 6.69 -2.21
C ASN A 70 -10.31 7.35 -2.09
N ALA A 71 -11.35 6.61 -2.47
CA ALA A 71 -12.75 7.05 -2.51
C ALA A 71 -13.56 6.58 -1.28
N ASP A 72 -12.93 5.84 -0.38
CA ASP A 72 -13.52 5.39 0.89
C ASP A 72 -13.51 6.53 1.95
N LYS A 73 -14.06 6.26 3.14
CA LYS A 73 -14.01 7.16 4.30
C LYS A 73 -12.57 7.40 4.74
N THR A 74 -11.76 6.36 4.72
CA THR A 74 -10.34 6.48 5.06
C THR A 74 -9.53 6.89 3.85
N LYS A 75 -9.17 8.18 3.81
CA LYS A 75 -8.33 8.78 2.78
C LYS A 75 -6.92 9.05 3.28
N LEU A 76 -5.96 8.90 2.37
CA LEU A 76 -4.56 9.32 2.55
C LEU A 76 -4.19 10.29 1.43
N LYS A 77 -3.40 11.32 1.76
CA LYS A 77 -3.00 12.33 0.78
C LYS A 77 -2.09 11.76 -0.32
N LEU A 78 -1.23 10.80 0.02
CA LEU A 78 -0.43 10.05 -0.96
C LEU A 78 -1.17 8.87 -1.61
N GLY A 79 -2.40 8.60 -1.16
CA GLY A 79 -3.28 7.55 -1.67
C GLY A 79 -2.91 6.14 -1.20
N PHE A 80 -3.50 5.17 -1.89
CA PHE A 80 -3.31 3.74 -1.66
C PHE A 80 -2.75 3.06 -2.90
N PHE A 81 -1.99 1.99 -2.69
CA PHE A 81 -1.60 1.04 -3.73
C PHE A 81 -2.21 -0.32 -3.46
N LEU A 82 -2.66 -1.02 -4.50
CA LEU A 82 -3.18 -2.38 -4.41
C LEU A 82 -2.18 -3.36 -5.04
N LEU A 83 -1.74 -4.35 -4.27
CA LEU A 83 -0.71 -5.31 -4.67
C LEU A 83 -1.16 -6.75 -4.42
N LYS A 84 -0.67 -7.66 -5.26
CA LYS A 84 -0.77 -9.11 -5.02
C LYS A 84 0.62 -9.71 -4.87
N ASN A 85 0.91 -10.15 -3.64
CA ASN A 85 2.17 -10.80 -3.33
C ASN A 85 2.11 -12.30 -3.69
N PRO A 86 3.26 -12.94 -3.96
CA PRO A 86 3.33 -14.39 -4.10
C PRO A 86 2.83 -15.11 -2.85
N ARG A 87 2.18 -16.26 -3.05
CA ARG A 87 1.79 -17.12 -1.94
C ARG A 87 3.02 -17.93 -1.47
N PRO A 88 3.01 -18.45 -0.23
CA PRO A 88 4.11 -19.29 0.27
C PRO A 88 4.49 -20.44 -0.69
N ILE A 89 3.49 -21.12 -1.27
CA ILE A 89 3.71 -22.21 -2.23
C ILE A 89 4.38 -21.74 -3.54
N ASP A 90 4.13 -20.49 -3.96
CA ASP A 90 4.77 -19.94 -5.15
C ASP A 90 6.24 -19.63 -4.84
N LEU A 91 6.54 -19.17 -3.61
CA LEU A 91 7.91 -18.93 -3.14
C LEU A 91 8.73 -20.21 -3.03
N GLU A 92 8.13 -21.30 -2.51
CA GLU A 92 8.76 -22.63 -2.42
C GLU A 92 9.15 -23.19 -3.79
N LYS A 93 8.39 -22.86 -4.84
CA LYS A 93 8.68 -23.22 -6.22
C LYS A 93 9.79 -22.38 -6.86
N GLY A 94 10.31 -21.38 -6.16
CA GLY A 94 11.40 -20.54 -6.64
C GLY A 94 11.01 -19.60 -7.77
N ILE A 95 9.76 -19.10 -7.81
CA ILE A 95 9.32 -18.25 -8.92
C ILE A 95 10.18 -16.98 -9.05
N THR A 96 10.52 -16.69 -10.29
CA THR A 96 11.33 -15.55 -10.71
C THR A 96 10.58 -14.23 -10.55
N MET A 97 11.31 -13.12 -10.52
CA MET A 97 10.69 -11.78 -10.46
C MET A 97 9.80 -11.47 -11.66
N VAL A 98 10.12 -12.02 -12.84
CA VAL A 98 9.31 -11.85 -14.05
C VAL A 98 7.97 -12.58 -13.92
N GLU A 99 7.99 -13.82 -13.41
CA GLU A 99 6.78 -14.60 -13.16
C GLU A 99 5.89 -13.92 -12.10
N ARG A 100 6.49 -13.37 -11.03
CA ARG A 100 5.76 -12.62 -10.00
C ARG A 100 4.98 -11.45 -10.60
N ARG A 101 5.65 -10.62 -11.42
CA ARG A 101 5.02 -9.49 -12.10
C ARG A 101 3.89 -9.93 -13.02
N LYS A 102 4.13 -10.99 -13.81
CA LYS A 102 3.11 -11.56 -14.69
C LYS A 102 1.89 -12.05 -13.91
N MET A 103 2.09 -12.79 -12.82
CA MET A 103 1.01 -13.28 -11.96
C MET A 103 0.20 -12.17 -11.27
N GLU A 104 0.82 -11.02 -11.00
CA GLU A 104 0.13 -9.85 -10.46
C GLU A 104 -0.67 -9.14 -11.55
N ALA A 105 -0.06 -8.88 -12.70
CA ALA A 105 -0.74 -8.27 -13.86
C ALA A 105 -1.94 -9.11 -14.31
N ASP A 106 -1.75 -10.42 -14.47
CA ASP A 106 -2.82 -11.34 -14.86
C ASP A 106 -3.97 -11.35 -13.83
N PHE A 107 -3.67 -11.24 -12.53
CA PHE A 107 -4.70 -11.21 -11.50
C PHE A 107 -5.59 -9.97 -11.61
N PHE A 108 -5.00 -8.79 -11.77
CA PHE A 108 -5.77 -7.54 -11.88
C PHE A 108 -6.41 -7.34 -13.26
N ALA A 109 -5.91 -8.01 -14.30
CA ALA A 109 -6.50 -8.02 -15.64
C ALA A 109 -7.76 -8.90 -15.75
N ASN A 110 -8.02 -9.77 -14.77
CA ASN A 110 -9.16 -10.68 -14.76
C ASN A 110 -10.37 -10.14 -13.98
N GLN A 111 -11.54 -10.76 -14.18
CA GLN A 111 -12.73 -10.48 -13.39
C GLN A 111 -12.53 -10.91 -11.93
N PRO A 112 -13.11 -10.20 -10.95
CA PRO A 112 -13.90 -8.97 -11.12
C PRO A 112 -13.03 -7.70 -11.21
N TRP A 113 -11.74 -7.76 -10.87
CA TRP A 113 -10.85 -6.61 -10.70
C TRP A 113 -10.79 -5.65 -11.89
N ASN A 114 -10.74 -6.17 -13.11
CA ASN A 114 -10.69 -5.35 -14.33
C ASN A 114 -11.94 -4.50 -14.60
N LYS A 115 -13.07 -4.78 -13.94
CA LYS A 115 -14.33 -4.01 -14.06
C LYS A 115 -14.56 -3.02 -12.93
N LEU A 116 -13.70 -2.99 -11.91
CA LEU A 116 -13.90 -2.16 -10.72
C LEU A 116 -13.37 -0.74 -10.85
N GLY A 117 -12.88 -0.35 -12.04
CA GLY A 117 -12.38 0.99 -12.30
C GLY A 117 -11.18 1.36 -11.44
N LEU A 118 -10.29 0.39 -11.16
CA LEU A 118 -9.04 0.64 -10.45
C LEU A 118 -8.18 1.62 -11.27
N ASP A 119 -7.57 2.60 -10.59
CA ASP A 119 -6.54 3.43 -11.20
C ASP A 119 -5.30 2.58 -11.54
N PRO A 120 -4.96 2.39 -12.83
CA PRO A 120 -3.84 1.55 -13.23
C PRO A 120 -2.50 2.02 -12.65
N SER A 121 -2.34 3.32 -12.36
CA SER A 121 -1.12 3.88 -11.75
C SER A 121 -0.96 3.53 -10.27
N ARG A 122 -2.01 2.98 -9.65
CA ARG A 122 -2.06 2.60 -8.22
C ARG A 122 -2.14 1.10 -8.00
N VAL A 123 -1.99 0.30 -9.06
CA VAL A 123 -2.04 -1.16 -8.99
C VAL A 123 -0.68 -1.74 -9.35
N GLY A 124 -0.22 -2.70 -8.55
CA GLY A 124 0.96 -3.48 -8.83
C GLY A 124 2.29 -2.90 -8.35
N ILE A 125 3.28 -3.79 -8.22
CA ILE A 125 4.57 -3.49 -7.58
C ILE A 125 5.44 -2.53 -8.40
N ASP A 126 5.38 -2.60 -9.72
CA ASP A 126 6.21 -1.75 -10.58
C ASP A 126 5.78 -0.28 -10.46
N ASN A 127 4.47 -0.01 -10.40
CA ASN A 127 3.94 1.32 -10.16
C ASN A 127 4.28 1.84 -8.76
N LEU A 128 4.15 0.98 -7.73
CA LEU A 128 4.58 1.34 -6.38
C LEU A 128 6.06 1.69 -6.33
N ARG A 129 6.92 0.92 -7.01
CA ARG A 129 8.37 1.15 -7.03
C ARG A 129 8.70 2.53 -7.60
N VAL A 130 8.13 2.88 -8.75
CA VAL A 130 8.33 4.19 -9.38
C VAL A 130 7.87 5.31 -8.46
N PHE A 131 6.68 5.16 -7.86
CA PHE A 131 6.16 6.14 -6.91
C PHE A 131 7.05 6.30 -5.67
N MET A 132 7.56 5.19 -5.12
CA MET A 132 8.41 5.21 -3.93
C MET A 132 9.77 5.85 -4.20
N GLN A 133 10.32 5.70 -5.41
CA GLN A 133 11.55 6.37 -5.83
C GLN A 133 11.35 7.90 -5.82
N ASP A 134 10.33 8.39 -6.53
CA ASP A 134 10.00 9.82 -6.56
C ASP A 134 9.67 10.38 -5.17
N LEU A 135 8.93 9.62 -4.36
CA LEU A 135 8.61 10.03 -3.00
C LEU A 135 9.88 10.13 -2.14
N LEU A 136 10.80 9.18 -2.26
CA LEU A 136 12.06 9.19 -1.51
C LEU A 136 12.93 10.38 -1.93
N ASP A 137 13.06 10.65 -3.23
CA ASP A 137 13.86 11.76 -3.75
C ASP A 137 13.33 13.10 -3.23
N ARG A 138 12.01 13.35 -3.36
CA ARG A 138 11.36 14.54 -2.79
C ARG A 138 11.49 14.63 -1.28
N HIS A 139 11.49 13.49 -0.59
CA HIS A 139 11.65 13.45 0.86
C HIS A 139 13.07 13.83 1.27
N ILE A 140 14.08 13.33 0.56
CA ILE A 140 15.49 13.67 0.79
C ILE A 140 15.70 15.17 0.55
N GLU A 141 15.25 15.71 -0.59
CA GLU A 141 15.39 17.14 -0.92
C GLU A 141 14.78 18.05 0.16
N ARG A 142 13.65 17.66 0.75
CA ARG A 142 12.98 18.45 1.80
C ARG A 142 13.70 18.40 3.14
N GLU A 143 14.36 17.29 3.46
CA GLU A 143 14.98 17.08 4.77
C GLU A 143 16.50 17.37 4.77
N LEU A 144 17.16 17.40 3.61
CA LEU A 144 18.58 17.79 3.46
C LEU A 144 18.92 19.19 4.02
N PRO A 145 18.10 20.25 3.82
CA PRO A 145 18.39 21.59 4.35
C PRO A 145 18.35 21.69 5.89
N LYS A 146 17.90 20.64 6.57
CA LYS A 146 17.77 20.57 8.03
C LYS A 146 18.90 19.77 8.68
N VAL A 147 19.92 19.39 7.91
CA VAL A 147 21.13 18.67 8.35
C VAL A 147 22.28 19.67 8.56
#